data_AF-A0A255YXP3-F1
#
_entry.id   AF-A0A255YXP3-F1
#
_cell.length_a   1.000
_cell.length_b   1.000
_cell.length_c   1.000
_cell.angle_alpha   90.00
_cell.angle_beta   90.00
_cell.angle_gamma   90.00
#
_symmetry.space_group_name_H-M   'P 1'
#
loop_
_entity.id
_entity.type
_entity.pdbx_description
1 polymer ?
#
loop_
_entity_poly.entity_id
_entity_poly.type
_entity_poly.pdbx_seq_one_letter_code
_entity_poly.pdbx_strand_id
1 'polypeptide(L)'
;MRYLISILLLLTLFACKEEDNAKSNPTIKKEPIIKEFGFTLNNFKVVRDTIASGDTFGNILEDEGYDAAQVHKVTEAIKDSFDLRDIRIGKPFTLLKDKKAPNKLQVFVYQPDNLSYYVVDLRDTIAKAYKTVKPVTIKRRVIAAEIDGSLFETLDKAGATPALAQELSEIYAWTIDFFKIQKGDKFAVTVNERYISGSIYAGIENIEASFFEYKGKKIYAFPFKQDENAKKADYYDEEGKVLKNMFLKAPLKFIHISSRFSARRFHPVQMRWKAHNGTDYAAPHGTPIMTTANGVVERTGYTSGNGNFVKVRHNSTYATQYLHMSKILVRQGQRVSQGDIIGRVGSTGLATGPHVCYRFWKNGVQVDALRQKLPNSEPMAKKHKPRFMAYMTPLKKELDSISNIKFKK
;
A
#
# COMPACT_ATOMS: atom_id res chain seq x y z
N MET A 1 6.57 -47.15 -85.41
CA MET A 1 7.32 -45.89 -85.60
C MET A 1 6.45 -44.93 -86.38
N ARG A 2 6.41 -43.66 -85.93
CA ARG A 2 5.76 -42.47 -86.54
C ARG A 2 4.37 -42.09 -85.98
N TYR A 3 4.40 -40.86 -85.45
CA TYR A 3 3.37 -39.94 -84.97
C TYR A 3 2.22 -39.72 -85.97
N LEU A 4 1.06 -39.19 -85.51
CA LEU A 4 0.67 -37.77 -85.61
C LEU A 4 -0.88 -37.55 -85.44
N ILE A 5 -1.26 -36.43 -84.82
CA ILE A 5 -2.53 -35.65 -84.90
C ILE A 5 -3.80 -36.29 -84.27
N SER A 6 -4.46 -35.67 -83.30
CA SER A 6 -5.56 -34.69 -83.52
C SER A 6 -6.12 -34.21 -82.17
N ILE A 7 -6.93 -33.12 -82.21
CA ILE A 7 -7.85 -32.59 -81.18
C ILE A 7 -7.27 -31.37 -80.45
N LEU A 8 -7.94 -30.21 -80.31
CA LEU A 8 -9.15 -29.64 -80.90
C LEU A 8 -9.16 -28.17 -80.44
N LEU A 9 -9.63 -27.31 -81.34
CA LEU A 9 -9.99 -25.91 -81.14
C LEU A 9 -10.78 -25.66 -79.84
N LEU A 10 -10.39 -24.66 -79.04
CA LEU A 10 -11.35 -23.93 -78.18
C LEU A 10 -10.98 -22.44 -78.10
N LEU A 11 -11.75 -21.64 -78.83
CA LEU A 11 -11.83 -20.19 -78.70
C LEU A 11 -12.25 -19.80 -77.27
N THR A 12 -11.51 -18.93 -76.62
CA THR A 12 -12.05 -18.05 -75.56
C THR A 12 -11.49 -16.63 -75.69
N LEU A 13 -12.34 -15.77 -76.24
CA LEU A 13 -12.65 -14.40 -75.84
C LEU A 13 -11.50 -13.48 -75.39
N PHE A 14 -11.16 -12.56 -76.30
CA PHE A 14 -10.60 -11.25 -75.97
C PHE A 14 -11.51 -10.53 -74.96
N ALA A 15 -10.99 -10.30 -73.76
CA ALA A 15 -11.50 -9.29 -72.84
C ALA A 15 -10.38 -8.28 -72.61
N CYS A 16 -10.45 -7.14 -73.31
CA CYS A 16 -9.64 -5.97 -73.00
C CYS A 16 -9.96 -5.53 -71.57
N LYS A 17 -8.97 -5.59 -70.70
CA LYS A 17 -9.02 -5.00 -69.37
C LYS A 17 -8.02 -3.85 -69.38
N GLU A 18 -8.51 -2.63 -69.45
CA GLU A 18 -7.71 -1.44 -69.19
C GLU A 18 -7.18 -1.54 -67.74
N GLU A 19 -5.86 -1.68 -67.61
CA GLU A 19 -5.19 -1.56 -66.33
C GLU A 19 -5.03 -0.07 -66.00
N ASP A 20 -5.96 0.45 -65.19
CA ASP A 20 -5.75 1.67 -64.42
C ASP A 20 -4.56 1.47 -63.48
N ASN A 21 -3.40 1.96 -63.89
CA ASN A 21 -2.20 2.09 -63.05
C ASN A 21 -2.43 3.18 -61.98
N ALA A 22 -3.22 2.85 -60.96
CA ALA A 22 -3.28 3.62 -59.73
C ALA A 22 -1.94 3.44 -58.98
N LYS A 23 -1.04 4.41 -59.14
CA LYS A 23 0.17 4.56 -58.32
C LYS A 23 -0.21 4.55 -56.84
N SER A 24 0.10 3.46 -56.14
CA SER A 24 0.00 3.41 -54.69
C SER A 24 1.12 4.28 -54.10
N ASN A 25 0.75 5.44 -53.55
CA ASN A 25 1.65 6.17 -52.68
C ASN A 25 1.96 5.27 -51.46
N PRO A 26 3.23 4.97 -51.15
CA PRO A 26 3.55 4.16 -50.00
C PRO A 26 3.15 4.92 -48.74
N THR A 27 2.15 4.40 -48.04
CA THR A 27 1.70 4.89 -46.74
C THR A 27 2.83 4.66 -45.74
N ILE A 28 3.67 5.68 -45.50
CA ILE A 28 4.72 5.66 -44.48
C ILE A 28 4.03 5.48 -43.13
N LYS A 29 4.05 4.27 -42.57
CA LYS A 29 3.66 4.01 -41.18
C LYS A 29 4.60 4.82 -40.28
N LYS A 30 4.11 5.93 -39.72
CA LYS A 30 4.85 6.70 -38.71
C LYS A 30 5.13 5.77 -37.53
N GLU A 31 6.41 5.59 -37.20
CA GLU A 31 6.83 4.82 -36.04
C GLU A 31 6.19 5.37 -34.76
N PRO A 32 5.76 4.51 -33.83
CA PRO A 32 5.21 4.97 -32.56
C PRO A 32 6.26 5.78 -31.79
N ILE A 33 5.86 6.94 -31.27
CA ILE A 33 6.72 7.81 -30.45
C ILE A 33 6.84 7.19 -29.06
N ILE A 34 8.05 6.78 -28.69
CA ILE A 34 8.37 6.16 -27.40
C ILE A 34 9.01 7.23 -26.50
N LYS A 35 8.33 7.61 -25.41
CA LYS A 35 8.86 8.53 -24.39
C LYS A 35 9.23 7.76 -23.13
N GLU A 36 10.48 7.86 -22.70
CA GLU A 36 10.99 7.22 -21.47
C GLU A 36 12.07 8.11 -20.84
N PHE A 37 12.20 8.08 -19.51
CA PHE A 37 13.20 8.85 -18.75
C PHE A 37 13.19 10.38 -19.00
N GLY A 38 12.08 10.93 -19.52
CA GLY A 38 11.98 12.34 -19.93
C GLY A 38 12.46 12.61 -21.37
N PHE A 39 12.86 11.59 -22.13
CA PHE A 39 13.38 11.69 -23.49
C PHE A 39 12.46 11.01 -24.51
N THR A 40 12.43 11.53 -25.74
CA THR A 40 11.85 10.82 -26.89
C THR A 40 12.90 9.87 -27.46
N LEU A 41 12.79 8.58 -27.15
CA LEU A 41 13.80 7.58 -27.45
C LEU A 41 14.06 7.40 -28.96
N ASN A 42 13.09 7.69 -29.83
CA ASN A 42 13.25 7.61 -31.29
C ASN A 42 14.39 8.49 -31.84
N ASN A 43 14.82 9.50 -31.07
CA ASN A 43 15.90 10.43 -31.41
C ASN A 43 17.30 9.88 -31.10
N PHE A 44 17.38 8.74 -30.40
CA PHE A 44 18.63 8.17 -29.91
C PHE A 44 18.83 6.76 -30.42
N LYS A 45 20.08 6.29 -30.44
CA LYS A 45 20.39 4.87 -30.43
C LYS A 45 20.40 4.42 -28.98
N VAL A 46 19.42 3.60 -28.60
CA VAL A 46 19.22 3.16 -27.21
C VAL A 46 19.95 1.84 -26.99
N VAL A 47 20.86 1.81 -26.01
CA VAL A 47 21.49 0.58 -25.52
C VAL A 47 21.03 0.36 -24.09
N ARG A 48 20.54 -0.85 -23.78
CA ARG A 48 20.08 -1.23 -22.44
C ARG A 48 20.95 -2.38 -21.95
N ASP A 49 21.41 -2.28 -20.72
CA ASP A 49 22.25 -3.30 -20.11
C ASP A 49 22.08 -3.27 -18.57
N THR A 50 22.86 -4.08 -17.87
CA THR A 50 22.85 -4.22 -16.41
C THR A 50 24.27 -4.15 -15.86
N ILE A 51 24.43 -3.49 -14.70
CA ILE A 51 25.73 -3.37 -14.02
C ILE A 51 26.24 -4.76 -13.65
N ALA A 52 27.39 -5.15 -14.18
CA ALA A 52 28.10 -6.38 -13.88
C ALA A 52 29.06 -6.23 -12.69
N SER A 53 29.67 -7.34 -12.28
CA SER A 53 30.70 -7.32 -11.23
C SER A 53 31.97 -6.67 -11.74
N GLY A 54 32.42 -5.61 -11.08
CA GLY A 54 33.61 -4.85 -11.47
C GLY A 54 33.31 -3.59 -12.28
N ASP A 55 32.07 -3.43 -12.76
CA ASP A 55 31.66 -2.23 -13.47
C ASP A 55 31.69 -1.02 -12.55
N THR A 56 32.29 0.06 -13.04
CA THR A 56 32.17 1.39 -12.46
C THR A 56 31.59 2.34 -13.48
N PHE A 57 31.00 3.44 -13.01
CA PHE A 57 30.54 4.51 -13.90
C PHE A 57 31.67 5.02 -14.80
N GLY A 58 32.90 5.09 -14.30
CA GLY A 58 34.06 5.50 -15.07
C GLY A 58 34.37 4.54 -16.22
N ASN A 59 34.50 3.25 -15.92
CA ASN A 59 34.77 2.23 -16.95
C ASN A 59 33.67 2.17 -18.01
N ILE A 60 32.40 2.31 -17.62
CA ILE A 60 31.28 2.38 -18.59
C ILE A 60 31.41 3.58 -19.53
N LEU A 61 31.88 4.74 -19.04
CA LEU A 61 32.14 5.89 -19.91
C LEU A 61 33.38 5.69 -20.79
N GLU A 62 34.41 5.01 -20.29
CA GLU A 62 35.62 4.68 -21.06
C GLU A 62 35.30 3.76 -22.25
N ASP A 63 34.45 2.75 -22.04
CA ASP A 63 33.94 1.87 -23.10
C ASP A 63 33.12 2.64 -24.16
N GLU A 64 32.58 3.80 -23.79
CA GLU A 64 31.86 4.73 -24.64
C GLU A 64 32.76 5.81 -25.27
N GLY A 65 34.08 5.67 -25.12
CA GLY A 65 35.08 6.52 -25.77
C GLY A 65 35.47 7.78 -24.99
N TYR A 66 35.15 7.87 -23.70
CA TYR A 66 35.61 8.96 -22.84
C TYR A 66 37.01 8.65 -22.30
N ASP A 67 37.94 9.61 -22.37
CA ASP A 67 39.24 9.47 -21.74
C ASP A 67 39.18 9.73 -20.21
N ALA A 68 40.23 9.34 -19.49
CA ALA A 68 40.30 9.47 -18.04
C ALA A 68 40.10 10.92 -17.54
N ALA A 69 40.55 11.93 -18.31
CA ALA A 69 40.39 13.33 -17.93
C ALA A 69 38.94 13.81 -18.10
N GLN A 70 38.27 13.35 -19.16
CA GLN A 70 36.84 13.58 -19.39
C GLN A 70 35.99 12.90 -18.33
N VAL A 71 36.28 11.63 -18.00
CA VAL A 71 35.60 10.90 -16.92
C VAL A 71 35.76 11.64 -15.59
N HIS A 72 36.97 12.09 -15.25
CA HIS A 72 37.19 12.86 -14.03
C HIS A 72 36.37 14.16 -14.00
N LYS A 73 36.33 14.92 -15.11
CA LYS A 73 35.49 16.13 -15.22
C LYS A 73 34.00 15.83 -15.04
N VAL A 74 33.49 14.76 -15.65
CA VAL A 74 32.07 14.37 -15.53
C VAL A 74 31.75 13.98 -14.09
N THR A 75 32.55 13.10 -13.50
CA THR A 75 32.35 12.61 -12.13
C THR A 75 32.42 13.74 -11.09
N GLU A 76 33.35 14.68 -11.24
CA GLU A 76 33.46 15.86 -10.38
C GLU A 76 32.24 16.79 -10.53
N ALA A 77 31.73 16.98 -11.76
CA ALA A 77 30.58 17.84 -12.01
C ALA A 77 29.26 17.31 -11.41
N ILE A 78 29.13 15.99 -11.24
CA ILE A 78 27.88 15.36 -10.78
C ILE A 78 27.90 14.92 -9.32
N LYS A 79 29.05 15.02 -8.63
CA LYS A 79 29.28 14.45 -7.29
C LYS A 79 28.24 14.86 -6.24
N ASP A 80 27.72 16.09 -6.33
CA ASP A 80 26.75 16.63 -5.37
C ASP A 80 25.31 16.17 -5.64
N SER A 81 25.03 15.67 -6.86
CA SER A 81 23.69 15.29 -7.30
C SER A 81 23.50 13.77 -7.47
N PHE A 82 24.59 13.04 -7.72
CA PHE A 82 24.57 11.59 -7.86
C PHE A 82 25.81 10.96 -7.21
N ASP A 83 25.60 10.26 -6.09
CA ASP A 83 26.65 9.46 -5.46
C ASP A 83 26.87 8.17 -6.26
N LEU A 84 28.01 8.07 -6.94
CA LEU A 84 28.34 6.91 -7.77
C LEU A 84 28.46 5.60 -6.96
N ARG A 85 28.59 5.68 -5.64
CA ARG A 85 28.56 4.50 -4.74
C ARG A 85 27.15 3.89 -4.60
N ASP A 86 26.12 4.59 -5.08
CA ASP A 86 24.76 4.05 -5.19
C ASP A 86 24.61 3.07 -6.37
N ILE A 87 25.61 2.98 -7.25
CA ILE A 87 25.61 2.01 -8.34
C ILE A 87 25.82 0.60 -7.76
N ARG A 88 24.87 -0.30 -8.05
CA ARG A 88 24.83 -1.66 -7.52
C ARG A 88 24.79 -2.67 -8.65
N ILE A 89 25.47 -3.79 -8.43
CA ILE A 89 25.47 -4.95 -9.32
C ILE A 89 24.03 -5.43 -9.56
N GLY A 90 23.74 -5.81 -10.80
CA GLY A 90 22.45 -6.33 -11.26
C GLY A 90 21.38 -5.26 -11.50
N LYS A 91 21.71 -3.97 -11.34
CA LYS A 91 20.77 -2.88 -11.62
C LYS A 91 20.86 -2.45 -13.09
N PRO A 92 19.71 -2.17 -13.74
CA PRO A 92 19.72 -1.79 -15.13
C PRO A 92 20.24 -0.37 -15.34
N PHE A 93 20.94 -0.16 -16.44
CA PHE A 93 21.27 1.15 -16.96
C PHE A 93 20.87 1.25 -18.45
N THR A 94 20.77 2.48 -18.94
CA THR A 94 20.42 2.76 -20.34
C THR A 94 21.32 3.87 -20.85
N LEU A 95 21.90 3.64 -22.01
CA LEU A 95 22.71 4.60 -22.75
C LEU A 95 21.88 5.16 -23.89
N LEU A 96 21.75 6.48 -23.94
CA LEU A 96 21.17 7.18 -25.08
C LEU A 96 22.34 7.77 -25.88
N LYS A 97 22.64 7.14 -27.01
CA LYS A 97 23.71 7.57 -27.91
C LYS A 97 23.15 8.37 -29.07
N ASP A 98 23.98 9.23 -29.66
CA ASP A 98 23.59 9.97 -30.86
C ASP A 98 23.27 9.01 -32.02
N LYS A 99 22.15 9.24 -32.71
CA LYS A 99 21.68 8.37 -33.81
C LYS A 99 22.59 8.43 -35.04
N LYS A 100 23.27 9.57 -35.27
CA LYS A 100 24.19 9.80 -36.39
C LYS A 100 25.64 9.50 -36.01
N ALA A 101 25.99 9.60 -34.73
CA ALA A 101 27.30 9.26 -34.20
C ALA A 101 27.18 8.21 -33.07
N PRO A 102 27.08 6.91 -33.39
CA PRO A 102 26.80 5.85 -32.41
C PRO A 102 27.82 5.73 -31.28
N ASN A 103 29.04 6.26 -31.45
CA ASN A 103 30.10 6.25 -30.43
C ASN A 103 30.05 7.50 -29.54
N LYS A 104 29.04 8.37 -29.69
CA LYS A 104 28.87 9.56 -28.86
C LYS A 104 27.73 9.33 -27.88
N LEU A 105 28.06 8.99 -26.65
CA LEU A 105 27.08 8.94 -25.55
C LEU A 105 26.57 10.34 -25.22
N GLN A 106 25.26 10.50 -25.15
CA GLN A 106 24.60 11.76 -24.81
C GLN A 106 23.97 11.73 -23.42
N VAL A 107 23.41 10.60 -23.02
CA VAL A 107 22.76 10.46 -21.70
C VAL A 107 23.02 9.08 -21.15
N PHE A 108 23.41 9.01 -19.87
CA PHE A 108 23.45 7.78 -19.09
C PHE A 108 22.28 7.79 -18.10
N VAL A 109 21.52 6.69 -18.03
CA VAL A 109 20.40 6.53 -17.12
C VAL A 109 20.63 5.31 -16.24
N TYR A 110 20.66 5.48 -14.92
CA TYR A 110 20.80 4.39 -13.95
C TYR A 110 19.53 4.19 -13.15
N GLN A 111 19.08 2.94 -13.01
CA GLN A 111 17.81 2.60 -12.35
C GLN A 111 18.07 1.78 -11.07
N PRO A 112 18.27 2.44 -9.91
CA PRO A 112 18.54 1.73 -8.64
C PRO A 112 17.35 0.89 -8.16
N ASP A 113 16.13 1.28 -8.52
CA ASP A 113 14.90 0.62 -8.13
C ASP A 113 13.81 0.76 -9.22
N ASN A 114 12.63 0.20 -8.98
CA ASN A 114 11.57 0.18 -9.98
C ASN A 114 10.91 1.54 -10.19
N LEU A 115 10.99 2.45 -9.20
CA LEU A 115 10.31 3.73 -9.18
C LEU A 115 11.24 4.88 -9.58
N SER A 116 12.50 4.88 -9.14
CA SER A 116 13.44 6.00 -9.34
C SER A 116 14.56 5.67 -10.33
N TYR A 117 15.07 6.71 -10.97
CA TYR A 117 16.22 6.64 -11.87
C TYR A 117 17.06 7.92 -11.77
N TYR A 118 18.36 7.76 -11.96
CA TYR A 118 19.30 8.87 -12.14
C TYR A 118 19.52 9.10 -13.63
N VAL A 119 19.55 10.35 -14.03
CA VAL A 119 19.96 10.78 -15.37
C VAL A 119 21.27 11.53 -15.23
N VAL A 120 22.27 11.19 -16.04
CA VAL A 120 23.48 11.97 -16.27
C VAL A 120 23.45 12.44 -17.72
N ASP A 121 23.21 13.73 -17.90
CA ASP A 121 23.13 14.38 -19.21
C ASP A 121 24.51 14.93 -19.60
N LEU A 122 25.04 14.43 -20.70
CA LEU A 122 26.38 14.71 -21.24
C LEU A 122 26.32 15.57 -22.52
N ARG A 123 25.14 16.11 -22.87
CA ARG A 123 24.95 16.88 -24.10
C ARG A 123 25.52 18.30 -24.01
N ASP A 124 25.53 18.87 -22.81
CA ASP A 124 26.10 20.19 -22.51
C ASP A 124 27.62 20.10 -22.25
N THR A 125 28.31 21.24 -22.23
CA THR A 125 29.75 21.31 -21.89
C THR A 125 30.04 20.85 -20.45
N ILE A 126 29.07 21.02 -19.55
CA ILE A 126 29.15 20.57 -18.15
C ILE A 126 28.09 19.51 -17.95
N ALA A 127 28.51 18.33 -17.51
CA ALA A 127 27.59 17.24 -17.21
C ALA A 127 26.66 17.61 -16.06
N LYS A 128 25.39 17.22 -16.17
CA LYS A 128 24.38 17.44 -15.13
C LYS A 128 23.79 16.10 -14.72
N ALA A 129 23.67 15.87 -13.42
CA ALA A 129 22.96 14.72 -12.90
C ALA A 129 21.73 15.12 -12.09
N TYR A 130 20.68 14.32 -12.17
CA TYR A 130 19.49 14.50 -11.34
C TYR A 130 18.76 13.17 -11.15
N LYS A 131 18.06 13.05 -10.02
CA LYS A 131 17.21 11.91 -9.69
C LYS A 131 15.76 12.23 -10.02
N THR A 132 15.09 11.33 -10.73
CA THR A 132 13.68 11.45 -11.11
C THR A 132 12.93 10.18 -10.76
N VAL A 133 11.62 10.29 -10.56
CA VAL A 133 10.71 9.14 -10.42
C VAL A 133 9.98 8.88 -11.72
N LYS A 134 9.79 7.61 -12.05
CA LYS A 134 8.96 7.17 -13.16
C LYS A 134 7.52 7.64 -12.92
N PRO A 135 6.78 8.01 -13.97
CA PRO A 135 5.41 8.48 -13.83
C PRO A 135 4.56 7.35 -13.23
N VAL A 136 3.85 7.68 -12.14
CA VAL A 136 2.88 6.79 -11.53
C VAL A 136 1.51 7.13 -12.07
N THR A 137 0.84 6.16 -12.67
CA THR A 137 -0.55 6.25 -13.12
C THR A 137 -1.44 5.50 -12.16
N ILE A 138 -2.57 6.10 -11.78
CA ILE A 138 -3.58 5.44 -10.96
C ILE A 138 -4.63 4.86 -11.91
N LYS A 139 -4.89 3.55 -11.80
CA LYS A 139 -5.98 2.89 -12.52
C LYS A 139 -7.05 2.50 -11.53
N ARG A 140 -8.27 2.96 -11.79
CA ARG A 140 -9.46 2.65 -11.01
C ARG A 140 -10.11 1.38 -11.55
N ARG A 141 -10.45 0.45 -10.68
CA ARG A 141 -11.09 -0.83 -11.02
C ARG A 141 -12.22 -1.14 -10.05
N VAL A 142 -13.33 -1.66 -10.58
CA VAL A 142 -14.42 -2.23 -9.76
C VAL A 142 -14.43 -3.73 -9.94
N ILE A 143 -14.40 -4.45 -8.83
CA ILE A 143 -14.40 -5.92 -8.79
C ILE A 143 -15.66 -6.34 -8.06
N ALA A 144 -16.45 -7.23 -8.67
CA ALA A 144 -17.62 -7.85 -8.06
C ALA A 144 -17.54 -9.37 -8.27
N ALA A 145 -17.62 -10.13 -7.18
CA ALA A 145 -17.49 -11.59 -7.20
C ALA A 145 -18.34 -12.26 -6.11
N GLU A 146 -18.65 -13.54 -6.35
CA GLU A 146 -19.22 -14.46 -5.37
C GLU A 146 -18.09 -15.28 -4.75
N ILE A 147 -18.13 -15.45 -3.43
CA ILE A 147 -17.15 -16.24 -2.69
C ILE A 147 -17.19 -17.69 -3.17
N ASP A 148 -16.03 -18.18 -3.61
CA ASP A 148 -15.78 -19.57 -3.99
C ASP A 148 -14.47 -20.03 -3.36
N GLY A 149 -14.58 -20.64 -2.17
CA GLY A 149 -13.45 -20.93 -1.30
C GLY A 149 -13.18 -19.78 -0.34
N SER A 150 -11.93 -19.33 -0.25
CA SER A 150 -11.54 -18.17 0.56
C SER A 150 -11.70 -16.85 -0.20
N LEU A 151 -11.75 -15.73 0.54
CA LEU A 151 -11.71 -14.39 -0.04
C LEU A 151 -10.46 -14.19 -0.92
N PHE A 152 -9.31 -14.70 -0.46
CA PHE A 152 -8.06 -14.62 -1.18
C PHE A 152 -8.14 -15.32 -2.54
N GLU A 153 -8.57 -16.58 -2.57
CA GLU A 153 -8.70 -17.36 -3.82
C GLU A 153 -9.72 -16.73 -4.78
N THR A 154 -10.81 -16.21 -4.25
CA THR A 154 -11.85 -15.55 -5.06
C THR A 154 -11.30 -14.27 -5.72
N LEU A 155 -10.54 -13.47 -4.98
CA LEU A 155 -9.90 -12.26 -5.49
C LEU A 155 -8.77 -12.57 -6.49
N ASP A 156 -7.98 -13.60 -6.23
CA ASP A 156 -6.93 -14.06 -7.14
C ASP A 156 -7.52 -14.48 -8.49
N LYS A 157 -8.60 -15.28 -8.49
CA LYS A 157 -9.38 -15.62 -9.71
C LYS A 157 -9.94 -14.39 -10.43
N ALA A 158 -10.22 -13.31 -9.72
CA ALA A 158 -10.68 -12.03 -10.29
C ALA A 158 -9.53 -11.11 -10.76
N GLY A 159 -8.27 -11.58 -10.70
CA GLY A 159 -7.08 -10.81 -11.07
C GLY A 159 -6.75 -9.68 -10.08
N ALA A 160 -7.19 -9.81 -8.83
CA ALA A 160 -6.79 -8.93 -7.74
C ALA A 160 -5.55 -9.46 -7.02
N THR A 161 -4.83 -8.56 -6.37
CA THR A 161 -3.61 -8.92 -5.64
C THR A 161 -3.92 -9.39 -4.22
N PRO A 162 -3.04 -10.21 -3.61
CA PRO A 162 -3.07 -10.56 -2.19
C PRO A 162 -3.31 -9.38 -1.23
N ALA A 163 -2.75 -8.22 -1.57
CA ALA A 163 -2.87 -7.01 -0.76
C ALA A 163 -4.33 -6.55 -0.64
N LEU A 164 -5.15 -6.72 -1.68
CA LEU A 164 -6.55 -6.32 -1.65
C LEU A 164 -7.36 -7.19 -0.68
N ALA A 165 -7.09 -8.50 -0.67
CA ALA A 165 -7.73 -9.43 0.27
C ALA A 165 -7.40 -9.06 1.72
N GLN A 166 -6.15 -8.69 2.00
CA GLN A 166 -5.71 -8.22 3.31
C GLN A 166 -6.40 -6.92 3.71
N GLU A 167 -6.43 -5.91 2.84
CA GLU A 167 -7.09 -4.63 3.14
C GLU A 167 -8.59 -4.79 3.41
N LEU A 168 -9.29 -5.58 2.58
CA LEU A 168 -10.70 -5.88 2.82
C LEU A 168 -10.90 -6.64 4.14
N SER A 169 -10.04 -7.61 4.43
CA SER A 169 -10.08 -8.33 5.70
C SER A 169 -9.92 -7.40 6.90
N GLU A 170 -9.05 -6.39 6.81
CA GLU A 170 -8.84 -5.39 7.85
C GLU A 170 -10.03 -4.43 8.01
N ILE A 171 -10.66 -4.01 6.91
CA ILE A 171 -11.85 -3.15 6.92
C ILE A 171 -13.00 -3.82 7.66
N TYR A 172 -13.25 -5.10 7.37
CA TYR A 172 -14.38 -5.86 7.90
C TYR A 172 -14.05 -6.74 9.11
N ALA A 173 -12.81 -6.71 9.62
CA ALA A 173 -12.30 -7.60 10.67
C ALA A 173 -13.19 -7.70 11.93
N TRP A 174 -14.02 -6.69 12.17
CA TRP A 174 -14.88 -6.58 13.35
C TRP A 174 -16.36 -6.83 13.06
N THR A 175 -16.77 -6.69 11.80
CA THR A 175 -18.17 -6.81 11.37
C THR A 175 -18.43 -8.17 10.74
N ILE A 176 -17.40 -8.80 10.18
CA ILE A 176 -17.47 -10.08 9.47
C ILE A 176 -16.46 -11.05 10.07
N ASP A 177 -16.93 -12.26 10.35
CA ASP A 177 -16.07 -13.40 10.68
C ASP A 177 -15.74 -14.13 9.38
N PHE A 178 -14.56 -13.83 8.81
CA PHE A 178 -14.11 -14.42 7.53
C PHE A 178 -13.92 -15.93 7.57
N PHE A 179 -13.90 -16.56 8.76
CA PHE A 179 -13.91 -18.03 8.87
C PHE A 179 -15.32 -18.63 8.70
N LYS A 180 -16.36 -17.78 8.71
CA LYS A 180 -17.77 -18.19 8.59
C LYS A 180 -18.43 -17.70 7.31
N ILE A 181 -17.67 -17.11 6.39
CA ILE A 181 -18.19 -16.78 5.07
C ILE A 181 -18.55 -18.08 4.34
N GLN A 182 -19.62 -18.03 3.55
CA GLN A 182 -20.12 -19.17 2.83
C GLN A 182 -19.90 -18.98 1.33
N LYS A 183 -19.81 -20.11 0.62
CA LYS A 183 -19.84 -20.10 -0.83
C LYS A 183 -21.12 -19.40 -1.31
N GLY A 184 -20.99 -18.45 -2.22
CA GLY A 184 -22.08 -17.62 -2.73
C GLY A 184 -22.29 -16.29 -2.01
N ASP A 185 -21.62 -16.02 -0.88
CA ASP A 185 -21.58 -14.67 -0.31
C ASP A 185 -21.02 -13.70 -1.36
N LYS A 186 -21.68 -12.57 -1.60
CA LYS A 186 -21.30 -11.60 -2.63
C LYS A 186 -20.48 -10.48 -2.04
N PHE A 187 -19.49 -10.00 -2.79
CA PHE A 187 -18.81 -8.76 -2.44
C PHE A 187 -18.52 -7.94 -3.68
N ALA A 188 -18.37 -6.63 -3.48
CA ALA A 188 -17.79 -5.76 -4.49
C ALA A 188 -16.88 -4.71 -3.86
N VAL A 189 -15.89 -4.29 -4.61
CA VAL A 189 -14.91 -3.29 -4.19
C VAL A 189 -14.52 -2.40 -5.37
N THR A 190 -14.49 -1.11 -5.11
CA THR A 190 -13.90 -0.09 -5.99
C THR A 190 -12.52 0.25 -5.44
N VAL A 191 -11.48 -0.06 -6.19
CA VAL A 191 -10.07 0.08 -5.79
C VAL A 191 -9.31 0.92 -6.80
N ASN A 192 -8.44 1.78 -6.29
CA ASN A 192 -7.45 2.52 -7.06
C ASN A 192 -6.08 1.85 -6.89
N GLU A 193 -5.46 1.50 -8.01
CA GLU A 193 -4.18 0.79 -8.06
C GLU A 193 -3.12 1.66 -8.73
N ARG A 194 -1.91 1.66 -8.19
CA ARG A 194 -0.77 2.38 -8.78
C ARG A 194 -0.06 1.49 -9.79
N TYR A 195 0.30 2.09 -10.92
CA TYR A 195 1.16 1.49 -11.92
C TYR A 195 2.31 2.43 -12.25
N ILE A 196 3.54 1.92 -12.22
CA ILE A 196 4.74 2.63 -12.64
C ILE A 196 4.87 2.49 -14.16
N SER A 197 5.08 3.62 -14.84
CA SER A 197 5.15 3.70 -16.30
C SER A 197 3.95 3.08 -17.03
N GLY A 198 2.78 3.05 -16.37
CA GLY A 198 1.53 2.54 -16.93
C GLY A 198 1.36 1.02 -16.95
N SER A 199 2.41 0.23 -16.68
CA SER A 199 2.40 -1.23 -16.83
C SER A 199 2.81 -2.00 -15.57
N ILE A 200 3.74 -1.50 -14.76
CA ILE A 200 4.27 -2.23 -13.61
C ILE A 200 3.40 -1.95 -12.39
N TYR A 201 2.72 -2.97 -11.85
CA TYR A 201 1.91 -2.82 -10.64
C TYR A 201 2.76 -2.37 -9.43
N ALA A 202 2.29 -1.35 -8.72
CA ALA A 202 2.98 -0.70 -7.61
C ALA A 202 2.12 -0.62 -6.33
N GLY A 203 1.12 -1.50 -6.21
CA GLY A 203 0.28 -1.61 -5.02
C GLY A 203 -1.03 -0.84 -5.10
N ILE A 204 -1.80 -0.96 -4.03
CA ILE A 204 -3.07 -0.24 -3.85
C ILE A 204 -2.75 1.20 -3.44
N GLU A 205 -3.46 2.16 -4.02
CA GLU A 205 -3.48 3.55 -3.56
C GLU A 205 -4.52 3.70 -2.44
N ASN A 206 -5.77 3.33 -2.73
CA ASN A 206 -6.87 3.32 -1.78
C ASN A 206 -8.06 2.48 -2.28
N ILE A 207 -8.89 2.04 -1.35
CA ILE A 207 -10.24 1.51 -1.62
C ILE A 207 -11.23 2.68 -1.48
N GLU A 208 -12.03 2.97 -2.51
CA GLU A 208 -13.03 4.05 -2.48
C GLU A 208 -14.34 3.62 -1.83
N ALA A 209 -14.74 2.37 -2.07
CA ALA A 209 -15.94 1.81 -1.49
C ALA A 209 -15.89 0.29 -1.60
N SER A 210 -16.53 -0.40 -0.66
CA SER A 210 -16.80 -1.83 -0.81
C SER A 210 -18.12 -2.19 -0.14
N PHE A 211 -18.64 -3.37 -0.48
CA PHE A 211 -19.61 -4.06 0.37
C PHE A 211 -19.27 -5.55 0.42
N PHE A 212 -19.72 -6.19 1.49
CA PHE A 212 -19.69 -7.63 1.64
C PHE A 212 -21.06 -8.11 2.12
N GLU A 213 -21.57 -9.18 1.54
CA GLU A 213 -22.78 -9.86 1.99
C GLU A 213 -22.40 -10.87 3.07
N TYR A 214 -22.95 -10.70 4.27
CA TYR A 214 -22.71 -11.59 5.38
C TYR A 214 -24.04 -11.88 6.08
N LYS A 215 -24.41 -13.16 6.16
CA LYS A 215 -25.70 -13.62 6.74
C LYS A 215 -26.91 -12.95 6.07
N GLY A 216 -26.88 -12.82 4.75
CA GLY A 216 -27.96 -12.22 3.95
C GLY A 216 -28.12 -10.70 4.10
N LYS A 217 -27.12 -10.01 4.68
CA LYS A 217 -27.09 -8.54 4.77
C LYS A 217 -25.85 -7.99 4.09
N LYS A 218 -26.03 -6.96 3.26
CA LYS A 218 -24.92 -6.17 2.73
C LYS A 218 -24.38 -5.26 3.82
N ILE A 219 -23.08 -5.34 4.07
CA ILE A 219 -22.34 -4.44 4.96
C ILE A 219 -21.46 -3.59 4.07
N TYR A 220 -21.73 -2.29 4.00
CA TYR A 220 -20.95 -1.35 3.20
C TYR A 220 -19.80 -0.75 3.99
N ALA A 221 -18.73 -0.36 3.29
CA ALA A 221 -17.60 0.36 3.82
C ALA A 221 -17.19 1.51 2.91
N PHE A 222 -17.21 2.74 3.45
CA PHE A 222 -16.77 3.95 2.78
C PHE A 222 -15.69 4.65 3.61
N PRO A 223 -14.48 4.89 3.08
CA PRO A 223 -13.46 5.66 3.77
C PRO A 223 -13.90 7.12 3.87
N PHE A 224 -13.85 7.70 5.06
CA PHE A 224 -14.16 9.11 5.25
C PHE A 224 -13.27 9.71 6.34
N LYS A 225 -12.77 10.91 6.07
CA LYS A 225 -12.06 11.72 7.06
C LYS A 225 -13.06 12.68 7.68
N GLN A 226 -13.38 12.52 8.97
CA GLN A 226 -14.20 13.52 9.69
C GLN A 226 -13.41 14.83 9.86
N ASP A 227 -12.14 14.73 10.27
CA ASP A 227 -11.17 15.83 10.27
C ASP A 227 -10.32 15.74 9.00
N GLU A 228 -10.31 16.79 8.18
CA GLU A 228 -9.54 16.83 6.93
C GLU A 228 -8.03 16.73 7.18
N ASN A 229 -7.57 17.15 8.37
CA ASN A 229 -6.17 17.02 8.78
C ASN A 229 -5.80 15.62 9.28
N ALA A 230 -6.77 14.70 9.39
CA ALA A 230 -6.50 13.33 9.80
C ALA A 230 -5.58 12.65 8.79
N LYS A 231 -4.53 11.99 9.31
CA LYS A 231 -3.57 11.24 8.48
C LYS A 231 -4.24 10.08 7.74
N LYS A 232 -5.27 9.46 8.34
CA LYS A 232 -5.97 8.30 7.78
C LYS A 232 -7.49 8.52 7.83
N ALA A 233 -8.19 7.94 6.86
CA ALA A 233 -9.65 7.83 6.89
C ALA A 233 -10.07 6.62 7.75
N ASP A 234 -11.22 6.74 8.41
CA ASP A 234 -11.91 5.59 8.99
C ASP A 234 -12.96 5.08 7.99
N TYR A 235 -13.37 3.81 8.12
CA TYR A 235 -14.42 3.24 7.27
C TYR A 235 -15.77 3.28 7.98
N TYR A 236 -16.79 3.76 7.26
CA TYR A 236 -18.15 3.93 7.74
C TYR A 236 -19.13 3.10 6.91
N ASP A 237 -20.19 2.63 7.55
CA ASP A 237 -21.37 2.06 6.88
C ASP A 237 -22.24 3.16 6.24
N GLU A 238 -23.33 2.73 5.60
CA GLU A 238 -24.27 3.63 4.92
C GLU A 238 -25.02 4.58 5.88
N GLU A 239 -25.11 4.27 7.18
CA GLU A 239 -25.70 5.18 8.18
C GLU A 239 -24.68 6.11 8.86
N GLY A 240 -23.39 5.96 8.52
CA GLY A 240 -22.29 6.71 9.11
C GLY A 240 -21.81 6.17 10.46
N LYS A 241 -22.04 4.87 10.75
CA LYS A 241 -21.41 4.19 11.88
C LYS A 241 -20.07 3.63 11.43
N VAL A 242 -19.09 3.72 12.33
CA VAL A 242 -17.73 3.23 12.06
C VAL A 242 -17.72 1.70 12.08
N LEU A 243 -17.11 1.06 11.09
CA LEU A 243 -16.99 -0.40 11.01
C LEU A 243 -15.97 -0.98 11.99
N LYS A 244 -15.12 -0.12 12.57
CA LYS A 244 -14.10 -0.49 13.55
C LYS A 244 -14.65 -0.45 14.98
N ASN A 245 -14.26 -1.45 15.78
CA ASN A 245 -14.52 -1.43 17.21
C ASN A 245 -13.85 -0.24 17.90
N MET A 246 -14.54 0.30 18.92
CA MET A 246 -14.01 1.41 19.71
C MET A 246 -12.64 1.09 20.30
N PHE A 247 -12.38 -0.19 20.60
CA PHE A 247 -11.13 -0.67 21.18
C PHE A 247 -10.47 -1.79 20.36
N LEU A 248 -9.14 -1.76 20.27
CA LEU A 248 -8.32 -2.91 19.90
C LEU A 248 -8.43 -3.98 20.99
N LYS A 249 -8.31 -5.26 20.60
CA LYS A 249 -8.33 -6.40 21.52
C LYS A 249 -7.17 -6.39 22.52
N ALA A 250 -6.02 -5.82 22.15
CA ALA A 250 -4.81 -5.78 22.96
C ALA A 250 -3.96 -4.53 22.64
N PRO A 251 -3.09 -4.10 23.57
CA PRO A 251 -2.20 -2.96 23.37
C PRO A 251 -0.90 -3.30 22.63
N LEU A 252 -0.72 -4.55 22.19
CA LEU A 252 0.45 -5.06 21.48
C LEU A 252 0.01 -5.76 20.18
N LYS A 253 0.90 -5.79 19.18
CA LYS A 253 0.64 -6.51 17.91
C LYS A 253 0.59 -8.02 18.07
N PHE A 254 1.45 -8.57 18.95
CA PHE A 254 1.49 -9.99 19.27
C PHE A 254 0.94 -10.19 20.68
N ILE A 255 0.04 -11.16 20.85
CA ILE A 255 -0.70 -11.36 22.08
C ILE A 255 -0.14 -12.59 22.81
N HIS A 256 0.56 -12.35 23.92
CA HIS A 256 0.89 -13.39 24.90
C HIS A 256 0.45 -12.93 26.28
N ILE A 257 -0.70 -13.44 26.74
CA ILE A 257 -1.26 -13.08 28.05
C ILE A 257 -0.54 -13.92 29.11
N SER A 258 0.32 -13.28 29.91
CA SER A 258 0.99 -13.93 31.04
C SER A 258 0.10 -13.96 32.28
N SER A 259 -0.80 -12.98 32.43
CA SER A 259 -1.78 -12.99 33.52
C SER A 259 -3.06 -12.24 33.19
N ARG A 260 -4.19 -12.75 33.66
CA ARG A 260 -5.52 -12.17 33.45
C ARG A 260 -5.95 -11.29 34.62
N PHE A 261 -6.98 -10.49 34.39
CA PHE A 261 -7.69 -9.78 35.45
C PHE A 261 -8.26 -10.80 36.46
N SER A 262 -8.06 -10.55 37.75
CA SER A 262 -8.59 -11.39 38.82
C SER A 262 -8.85 -10.59 40.09
N ALA A 263 -9.99 -10.83 40.73
CA ALA A 263 -10.31 -10.26 42.03
C ALA A 263 -9.41 -10.81 43.15
N ARG A 264 -8.79 -11.99 42.96
CA ARG A 264 -7.91 -12.63 43.94
C ARG A 264 -6.83 -13.46 43.22
N ARG A 265 -5.60 -12.96 43.21
CA ARG A 265 -4.41 -13.63 42.65
C ARG A 265 -3.29 -13.60 43.68
N PHE A 266 -2.49 -14.66 43.76
CA PHE A 266 -1.24 -14.60 44.50
C PHE A 266 -0.27 -13.64 43.79
N HIS A 267 0.27 -12.65 44.51
CA HIS A 267 1.19 -11.66 43.98
C HIS A 267 2.64 -12.13 44.19
N PRO A 268 3.38 -12.53 43.15
CA PRO A 268 4.68 -13.19 43.32
C PRO A 268 5.72 -12.30 44.00
N VAL A 269 5.73 -10.98 43.71
CA VAL A 269 6.69 -10.05 44.34
C VAL A 269 6.37 -9.73 45.80
N GLN A 270 5.08 -9.66 46.17
CA GLN A 270 4.65 -9.25 47.52
C GLN A 270 4.25 -10.45 48.38
N MET A 271 4.31 -11.67 47.82
CA MET A 271 3.98 -12.95 48.43
C MET A 271 2.63 -12.97 49.19
N ARG A 272 1.61 -12.29 48.64
CA ARG A 272 0.26 -12.21 49.23
C ARG A 272 -0.85 -12.27 48.19
N TRP A 273 -2.04 -12.68 48.61
CA TRP A 273 -3.23 -12.64 47.76
C TRP A 273 -3.73 -11.21 47.59
N LYS A 274 -3.81 -10.75 46.34
CA LYS A 274 -4.26 -9.40 45.98
C LYS A 274 -5.02 -9.43 44.65
N ALA A 275 -5.93 -8.48 44.46
CA ALA A 275 -6.56 -8.27 43.17
C ALA A 275 -5.53 -7.85 42.11
N HIS A 276 -5.61 -8.46 40.93
CA HIS A 276 -4.92 -8.03 39.74
C HIS A 276 -5.91 -7.30 38.83
N ASN A 277 -5.90 -5.98 38.89
CA ASN A 277 -6.89 -5.13 38.23
C ASN A 277 -6.53 -4.79 36.77
N GLY A 278 -5.91 -5.73 36.08
CA GLY A 278 -5.47 -5.56 34.70
C GLY A 278 -5.20 -6.90 34.02
N THR A 279 -4.76 -6.84 32.78
CA THR A 279 -4.26 -7.99 32.03
C THR A 279 -2.80 -7.74 31.69
N ASP A 280 -1.94 -8.68 32.02
CA ASP A 280 -0.50 -8.62 31.76
C ASP A 280 -0.22 -9.27 30.41
N TYR A 281 0.36 -8.50 29.49
CA TYR A 281 0.83 -8.99 28.20
C TYR A 281 2.36 -9.00 28.21
N ALA A 282 2.95 -10.19 28.21
CA ALA A 282 4.40 -10.33 28.18
C ALA A 282 4.94 -10.04 26.78
N ALA A 283 6.02 -9.29 26.72
CA ALA A 283 6.70 -8.97 25.46
C ALA A 283 8.14 -8.52 25.77
N PRO A 284 9.08 -8.65 24.80
CA PRO A 284 10.44 -8.19 24.98
C PRO A 284 10.52 -6.71 25.38
N HIS A 285 11.52 -6.36 26.18
CA HIS A 285 11.82 -4.98 26.55
C HIS A 285 11.96 -4.10 25.29
N GLY A 286 11.34 -2.92 25.30
CA GLY A 286 11.37 -1.98 24.17
C GLY A 286 10.25 -2.16 23.14
N THR A 287 9.47 -3.26 23.21
CA THR A 287 8.32 -3.50 22.32
C THR A 287 7.35 -2.31 22.33
N PRO A 288 6.90 -1.79 21.16
CA PRO A 288 5.97 -0.67 21.12
C PRO A 288 4.62 -1.00 21.78
N ILE A 289 4.16 -0.11 22.66
CA ILE A 289 2.82 -0.18 23.29
C ILE A 289 1.90 0.79 22.55
N MET A 290 0.75 0.29 22.09
CA MET A 290 -0.26 1.06 21.38
C MET A 290 -1.43 1.45 22.29
N THR A 291 -1.99 2.64 22.10
CA THR A 291 -3.32 2.94 22.68
C THR A 291 -4.39 2.09 22.00
N THR A 292 -5.30 1.52 22.78
CA THR A 292 -6.33 0.62 22.29
C THR A 292 -7.52 1.36 21.71
N ALA A 293 -7.66 2.67 21.93
CA ALA A 293 -8.73 3.49 21.37
C ALA A 293 -8.30 4.95 21.20
N ASN A 294 -9.07 5.69 20.38
CA ASN A 294 -8.95 7.15 20.25
C ASN A 294 -9.16 7.81 21.62
N GLY A 295 -8.43 8.86 21.93
CA GLY A 295 -8.61 9.57 23.20
C GLY A 295 -7.63 10.70 23.43
N VAL A 296 -7.62 11.18 24.68
CA VAL A 296 -6.69 12.19 25.16
C VAL A 296 -5.89 11.59 26.30
N VAL A 297 -4.56 11.78 26.27
CA VAL A 297 -3.67 11.39 27.36
C VAL A 297 -4.05 12.19 28.60
N GLU A 298 -4.73 11.53 29.54
CA GLU A 298 -5.22 12.14 30.78
C GLU A 298 -4.07 12.35 31.77
N ARG A 299 -3.14 11.39 31.84
CA ARG A 299 -2.01 11.45 32.75
C ARG A 299 -0.83 10.63 32.24
N THR A 300 0.37 11.14 32.45
CA THR A 300 1.63 10.38 32.36
C THR A 300 2.38 10.54 33.67
N GLY A 301 3.28 9.61 34.00
CA GLY A 301 4.13 9.76 35.17
C GLY A 301 4.73 8.45 35.65
N TYR A 302 5.30 8.49 36.85
CA TYR A 302 5.92 7.35 37.52
C TYR A 302 5.32 7.15 38.91
N THR A 303 5.09 5.90 39.31
CA THR A 303 4.90 5.53 40.72
C THR A 303 5.65 4.23 41.03
N SER A 304 5.95 3.98 42.31
CA SER A 304 6.60 2.73 42.73
C SER A 304 5.80 1.47 42.32
N GLY A 305 4.47 1.54 42.38
CA GLY A 305 3.60 0.43 41.98
C GLY A 305 3.48 0.27 40.46
N ASN A 306 3.21 1.36 39.74
CA ASN A 306 2.89 1.30 38.31
C ASN A 306 4.13 1.35 37.41
N GLY A 307 5.28 1.78 37.94
CA GLY A 307 6.40 2.21 37.13
C GLY A 307 6.04 3.44 36.31
N ASN A 308 6.69 3.58 35.15
CA ASN A 308 6.28 4.55 34.15
C ASN A 308 4.94 4.12 33.55
N PHE A 309 3.97 5.04 33.54
CA PHE A 309 2.64 4.75 33.04
C PHE A 309 2.03 5.88 32.22
N VAL A 310 1.08 5.50 31.38
CA VAL A 310 0.21 6.41 30.63
C VAL A 310 -1.24 6.02 30.92
N LYS A 311 -2.10 7.01 31.17
CA LYS A 311 -3.56 6.85 31.25
C LYS A 311 -4.20 7.66 30.13
N VAL A 312 -5.04 7.01 29.32
CA VAL A 312 -5.76 7.62 28.20
C VAL A 312 -7.25 7.64 28.53
N ARG A 313 -7.88 8.80 28.47
CA ARG A 313 -9.33 8.96 28.57
C ARG A 313 -9.92 8.94 27.16
N HIS A 314 -10.88 8.05 26.92
CA HIS A 314 -11.51 7.89 25.61
C HIS A 314 -12.79 8.70 25.50
N ASN A 315 -13.66 8.60 26.50
CA ASN A 315 -14.87 9.42 26.65
C ASN A 315 -15.28 9.51 28.13
N SER A 316 -16.51 9.93 28.42
CA SER A 316 -17.04 10.02 29.79
C SER A 316 -17.13 8.66 30.50
N THR A 317 -17.22 7.57 29.73
CA THR A 317 -17.42 6.21 30.24
C THR A 317 -16.10 5.46 30.38
N TYR A 318 -15.19 5.57 29.41
CA TYR A 318 -14.05 4.67 29.28
C TYR A 318 -12.69 5.37 29.39
N ALA A 319 -11.77 4.71 30.08
CA ALA A 319 -10.35 5.05 30.10
C ALA A 319 -9.49 3.78 30.12
N THR A 320 -8.24 3.89 29.68
CA THR A 320 -7.26 2.81 29.70
C THR A 320 -5.97 3.27 30.36
N GLN A 321 -5.24 2.33 30.96
CA GLN A 321 -3.97 2.60 31.62
C GLN A 321 -2.95 1.54 31.23
N TYR A 322 -1.71 1.99 30.98
CA TYR A 322 -0.61 1.19 30.48
C TYR A 322 0.58 1.40 31.41
N LEU A 323 1.06 0.33 32.03
CA LEU A 323 2.04 0.38 33.13
C LEU A 323 3.39 -0.25 32.74
N HIS A 324 4.35 -0.11 33.65
CA HIS A 324 5.66 -0.76 33.62
C HIS A 324 6.53 -0.38 32.41
N MET A 325 6.28 0.78 31.80
CA MET A 325 6.98 1.19 30.59
C MET A 325 8.48 1.41 30.83
N SER A 326 9.30 1.10 29.83
CA SER A 326 10.70 1.55 29.81
C SER A 326 10.80 3.01 29.39
N LYS A 327 9.96 3.43 28.45
CA LYS A 327 9.91 4.79 27.92
C LYS A 327 8.48 5.22 27.62
N ILE A 328 8.12 6.43 28.04
CA ILE A 328 6.89 7.12 27.66
C ILE A 328 7.18 7.96 26.41
N LEU A 329 6.31 7.90 25.40
CA LEU A 329 6.49 8.60 24.11
C LEU A 329 5.43 9.69 23.86
N VAL A 330 4.56 9.94 24.84
CA VAL A 330 3.48 10.92 24.77
C VAL A 330 3.44 11.79 26.02
N ARG A 331 2.74 12.92 25.94
CA ARG A 331 2.58 13.86 27.07
C ARG A 331 1.12 14.04 27.47
N GLN A 332 0.88 14.48 28.70
CA GLN A 332 -0.45 14.85 29.17
C GLN A 332 -1.10 15.88 28.24
N GLY A 333 -2.40 15.72 27.96
CA GLY A 333 -3.17 16.56 27.04
C GLY A 333 -3.04 16.20 25.56
N GLN A 334 -2.09 15.34 25.18
CA GLN A 334 -1.91 14.92 23.79
C GLN A 334 -3.12 14.08 23.31
N ARG A 335 -3.66 14.41 22.14
CA ARG A 335 -4.63 13.56 21.42
C ARG A 335 -3.90 12.38 20.81
N VAL A 336 -4.47 11.19 20.95
CA VAL A 336 -3.94 9.94 20.40
C VAL A 336 -5.04 9.21 19.66
N SER A 337 -4.69 8.60 18.53
CA SER A 337 -5.55 7.75 17.74
C SER A 337 -5.33 6.29 18.09
N GLN A 338 -6.35 5.46 17.93
CA GLN A 338 -6.29 4.03 18.15
C GLN A 338 -5.15 3.40 17.34
N GLY A 339 -4.24 2.69 18.01
CA GLY A 339 -3.04 2.11 17.40
C GLY A 339 -1.79 2.99 17.49
N ASP A 340 -1.91 4.26 17.90
CA ASP A 340 -0.74 5.12 18.09
C ASP A 340 0.19 4.55 19.16
N ILE A 341 1.50 4.60 18.89
CA ILE A 341 2.52 4.17 19.84
C ILE A 341 2.65 5.22 20.94
N ILE A 342 2.30 4.83 22.17
CA ILE A 342 2.31 5.73 23.34
C ILE A 342 3.50 5.50 24.27
N GLY A 343 4.19 4.38 24.12
CA GLY A 343 5.32 4.01 24.97
C GLY A 343 5.98 2.71 24.54
N ARG A 344 6.90 2.22 25.37
CA ARG A 344 7.63 0.97 25.14
C ARG A 344 7.58 0.07 26.38
N VAL A 345 7.44 -1.23 26.14
CA VAL A 345 7.45 -2.27 27.18
C VAL A 345 8.73 -2.19 28.01
N GLY A 346 8.59 -2.40 29.31
CA GLY A 346 9.70 -2.43 30.25
C GLY A 346 9.35 -3.27 31.48
N SER A 347 10.05 -3.00 32.57
CA SER A 347 9.84 -3.65 33.87
C SER A 347 9.96 -2.65 35.02
N THR A 348 9.54 -1.41 34.80
CA THR A 348 9.65 -0.37 35.83
C THR A 348 8.57 -0.51 36.90
N GLY A 349 8.88 -0.07 38.11
CA GLY A 349 7.98 -0.21 39.26
C GLY A 349 7.83 -1.66 39.70
N LEU A 350 6.63 -2.05 40.13
CA LEU A 350 6.38 -3.39 40.67
C LEU A 350 6.10 -4.40 39.54
N ALA A 351 7.17 -4.88 38.88
CA ALA A 351 7.12 -5.85 37.80
C ALA A 351 8.14 -6.97 38.01
N THR A 352 7.77 -8.23 37.73
CA THR A 352 8.68 -9.38 37.79
C THR A 352 9.56 -9.53 36.55
N GLY A 353 9.17 -8.93 35.43
CA GLY A 353 9.88 -9.01 34.16
C GLY A 353 9.19 -8.19 33.07
N PRO A 354 9.71 -8.20 31.82
CA PRO A 354 9.20 -7.36 30.73
C PRO A 354 7.76 -7.69 30.34
N HIS A 355 6.84 -6.75 30.60
CA HIS A 355 5.44 -6.85 30.19
C HIS A 355 4.76 -5.47 30.20
N VAL A 356 3.56 -5.38 29.62
CA VAL A 356 2.64 -4.27 29.86
C VAL A 356 1.46 -4.75 30.68
N CYS A 357 1.25 -4.14 31.85
CA CYS A 357 0.01 -4.31 32.62
C CYS A 357 -1.02 -3.32 32.06
N TYR A 358 -2.03 -3.87 31.38
CA TYR A 358 -3.10 -3.12 30.75
C TYR A 358 -4.32 -3.10 31.66
N ARG A 359 -4.75 -1.90 32.09
CA ARG A 359 -5.94 -1.73 32.92
C ARG A 359 -7.02 -1.02 32.15
N PHE A 360 -8.23 -1.57 32.21
CA PHE A 360 -9.40 -1.02 31.55
C PHE A 360 -10.35 -0.45 32.60
N TRP A 361 -10.82 0.78 32.36
CA TRP A 361 -11.69 1.50 33.27
C TRP A 361 -13.04 1.77 32.60
N LYS A 362 -14.13 1.47 33.31
CA LYS A 362 -15.50 1.80 32.92
C LYS A 362 -16.17 2.53 34.07
N ASN A 363 -16.71 3.72 33.83
CA ASN A 363 -17.33 4.58 34.85
C ASN A 363 -16.44 4.79 36.09
N GLY A 364 -15.14 4.99 35.88
CA GLY A 364 -14.18 5.20 36.97
C GLY A 364 -13.75 3.93 37.73
N VAL A 365 -14.22 2.73 37.35
CA VAL A 365 -13.86 1.46 38.01
C VAL A 365 -13.05 0.57 37.08
N GLN A 366 -12.02 -0.11 37.60
CA GLN A 366 -11.22 -1.09 36.85
C GLN A 366 -12.02 -2.38 36.63
N VAL A 367 -12.08 -2.84 35.38
CA VAL A 367 -12.83 -4.04 34.98
C VAL A 367 -12.01 -4.94 34.06
N ASP A 368 -12.40 -6.21 33.97
CA ASP A 368 -11.77 -7.17 33.04
C ASP A 368 -12.07 -6.79 31.59
N ALA A 369 -11.06 -6.29 30.88
CA ALA A 369 -11.15 -5.87 29.49
C ALA A 369 -11.62 -7.00 28.56
N LEU A 370 -11.19 -8.25 28.83
CA LEU A 370 -11.44 -9.39 27.95
C LEU A 370 -12.87 -9.93 28.08
N ARG A 371 -13.63 -9.49 29.08
CA ARG A 371 -15.03 -9.86 29.30
C ARG A 371 -16.00 -8.74 28.93
N GLN A 372 -15.52 -7.56 28.56
CA GLN A 372 -16.40 -6.46 28.20
C GLN A 372 -17.01 -6.67 26.81
N LYS A 373 -18.33 -6.49 26.70
CA LYS A 373 -19.00 -6.23 25.43
C LYS A 373 -18.75 -4.76 25.08
N LEU A 374 -17.70 -4.52 24.30
CA LEU A 374 -17.29 -3.17 23.94
C LEU A 374 -18.21 -2.63 22.83
N PRO A 375 -18.59 -1.34 22.89
CA PRO A 375 -19.39 -0.75 21.83
C PRO A 375 -18.58 -0.63 20.54
N ASN A 376 -19.29 -0.59 19.41
CA ASN A 376 -18.71 -0.07 18.18
C ASN A 376 -18.30 1.39 18.42
N SER A 377 -17.32 1.90 17.65
CA SER A 377 -16.89 3.29 17.82
C SER A 377 -18.09 4.24 17.68
N GLU A 378 -18.03 5.38 18.37
CA GLU A 378 -19.08 6.39 18.29
C GLU A 378 -19.38 6.72 16.82
N PRO A 379 -20.67 6.74 16.40
CA PRO A 379 -21.02 7.14 15.05
C PRO A 379 -20.48 8.52 14.71
N MET A 380 -20.32 8.78 13.43
CA MET A 380 -19.92 10.11 12.95
C MET A 380 -20.78 11.22 13.55
N ALA A 381 -20.12 12.31 13.94
CA ALA A 381 -20.81 13.46 14.49
C ALA A 381 -21.82 14.02 13.48
N LYS A 382 -23.02 14.39 13.95
CA LYS A 382 -24.13 14.83 13.07
C LYS A 382 -23.74 15.91 12.06
N LYS A 383 -22.84 16.82 12.46
CA LYS A 383 -22.32 17.90 11.60
C LYS A 383 -21.62 17.42 10.31
N HIS A 384 -21.07 16.22 10.32
CA HIS A 384 -20.35 15.66 9.16
C HIS A 384 -21.25 14.79 8.26
N LYS A 385 -22.44 14.39 8.73
CA LYS A 385 -23.36 13.52 7.97
C LYS A 385 -23.70 14.05 6.58
N PRO A 386 -24.02 15.34 6.35
CA PRO A 386 -24.33 15.83 5.01
C PRO A 386 -23.16 15.66 4.03
N ARG A 387 -21.92 15.98 4.46
CA ARG A 387 -20.70 15.81 3.65
C ARG A 387 -20.46 14.33 3.34
N PHE A 388 -20.65 13.47 4.33
CA PHE A 388 -20.51 12.03 4.13
C PHE A 388 -21.55 11.48 3.14
N MET A 389 -22.82 11.84 3.29
CA MET A 389 -23.87 11.36 2.39
C MET A 389 -23.61 11.80 0.94
N ALA A 390 -23.19 13.06 0.73
CA ALA A 390 -22.82 13.55 -0.60
C ALA A 390 -21.65 12.77 -1.22
N TYR A 391 -20.66 12.38 -0.41
CA TYR A 391 -19.53 11.55 -0.85
C TYR A 391 -19.93 10.09 -1.12
N MET A 392 -20.69 9.48 -0.22
CA MET A 392 -21.02 8.06 -0.22
C MET A 392 -22.07 7.69 -1.28
N THR A 393 -23.09 8.53 -1.49
CA THR A 393 -24.23 8.22 -2.38
C THR A 393 -23.82 7.81 -3.81
N PRO A 394 -22.95 8.55 -4.53
CA PRO A 394 -22.55 8.14 -5.88
C PRO A 394 -21.76 6.82 -5.88
N LEU A 395 -20.87 6.62 -4.90
CA LEU A 395 -20.05 5.40 -4.78
C LEU A 395 -20.91 4.17 -4.51
N LYS A 396 -21.89 4.30 -3.61
CA LYS A 396 -22.85 3.24 -3.31
C LYS A 396 -23.68 2.87 -4.55
N LYS A 397 -24.19 3.88 -5.27
CA LYS A 397 -24.98 3.67 -6.49
C LYS A 397 -24.19 2.90 -7.56
N GLU A 398 -22.92 3.23 -7.75
CA GLU A 398 -22.04 2.53 -8.68
C GLU A 398 -21.82 1.08 -8.27
N LEU A 399 -21.45 0.81 -7.01
CA LEU A 399 -21.26 -0.54 -6.49
C LEU A 399 -22.52 -1.39 -6.63
N ASP A 400 -23.68 -0.84 -6.27
CA ASP A 400 -24.97 -1.53 -6.40
C ASP A 400 -25.29 -1.82 -7.87
N SER A 401 -25.02 -0.88 -8.78
CA SER A 401 -25.28 -1.06 -10.21
C SER A 401 -24.42 -2.17 -10.82
N ILE A 402 -23.12 -2.17 -10.54
CA ILE A 402 -22.17 -3.17 -11.06
C ILE A 402 -22.47 -4.54 -10.46
N SER A 403 -22.74 -4.60 -9.15
CA SER A 403 -23.18 -5.83 -8.48
C SER A 403 -24.45 -6.39 -9.11
N ASN A 404 -25.45 -5.54 -9.36
CA ASN A 404 -26.71 -5.99 -9.96
C ASN A 404 -26.50 -6.49 -11.39
N ILE A 405 -25.62 -5.87 -12.18
CA ILE A 405 -25.29 -6.37 -13.53
C ILE A 405 -24.57 -7.72 -13.44
N LYS A 406 -23.61 -7.86 -12.53
CA LYS A 406 -22.80 -9.07 -12.38
C LYS A 406 -23.59 -10.27 -11.88
N PHE A 407 -24.54 -10.05 -10.97
CA PHE A 407 -25.27 -11.12 -10.28
C PHE A 407 -26.73 -11.28 -10.72
N LYS A 408 -27.23 -10.45 -11.65
CA LYS A 408 -28.47 -10.77 -12.36
C LYS A 408 -28.19 -11.90 -13.34
N LYS A 409 -28.79 -13.05 -13.07
CA LYS A 409 -29.00 -14.10 -14.08
C LYS A 409 -30.16 -13.72 -14.98
#